data_AF-A0A674PPS3-F1
#
_entry.id   AF-A0A674PPS3-F1
#
_cell.length_a   1.000
_cell.length_b   1.000
_cell.length_c   1.000
_cell.angle_alpha   90.00
_cell.angle_beta   90.00
_cell.angle_gamma   90.00
#
_symmetry.space_group_name_H-M   'P 1'
#
loop_
_entity.id
_entity.type
_entity.pdbx_description
1 polymer ?
#
loop_
_entity_poly.entity_id
_entity_poly.type
_entity_poly.pdbx_seq_one_letter_code
_entity_poly.pdbx_strand_id
1 'polypeptide(L)'
;MSWLFAQPEPPPPPAGGSSGGGDKPKDKWSNFDPTGLERAAQAAKELDKSRHAKEALDLARMQEQTSHLEYQSKIKEYEAAVEQLKGDQIRTQAEERRKTLNEETKQNQARAQYQDKLARQRYEDQLRQQQALNEENLRKQEESVQKQEAMRKATIEHEMELRHKNELLRIEAEAKARGRVERENADIIREQIRLKAAEHRQTVLESIK
;
A
#
# COMPACT_ATOMS: atom_id res chain seq x y z
N MET A 1 0.14 33.33 0.67
CA MET A 1 1.48 33.17 1.28
C MET A 1 2.50 33.41 0.19
N SER A 2 2.97 34.65 0.10
CA SER A 2 3.94 35.11 -0.90
C SER A 2 5.34 34.70 -0.43
N TRP A 3 5.98 33.79 -1.16
CA TRP A 3 7.38 33.45 -0.93
C TRP A 3 8.24 34.41 -1.76
N LEU A 4 8.79 35.42 -1.08
CA LEU A 4 9.85 36.27 -1.59
C LEU A 4 11.12 35.42 -1.76
N PHE A 5 11.56 35.25 -3.01
CA PHE A 5 12.89 34.76 -3.33
C PHE A 5 13.92 35.78 -2.82
N ALA A 6 14.63 35.44 -1.74
CA ALA A 6 15.83 36.14 -1.32
C ALA A 6 16.99 35.70 -2.22
N GLN A 7 17.60 36.64 -2.95
CA GLN A 7 18.88 36.40 -3.61
C GLN A 7 20.00 36.36 -2.56
N PRO A 8 21.01 35.47 -2.69
CA PRO A 8 22.16 35.48 -1.79
C PRO A 8 23.06 36.69 -2.10
N GLU A 9 23.37 37.48 -1.08
CA GLU A 9 24.34 38.58 -1.17
C GLU A 9 25.76 38.05 -1.44
N PRO A 10 26.58 38.79 -2.23
CA PRO A 10 27.98 38.41 -2.47
C PRO A 10 28.83 38.56 -1.20
N PRO A 11 29.86 37.72 -1.01
CA PRO A 11 30.68 37.74 0.20
C PRO A 11 31.49 39.05 0.31
N PRO A 12 31.75 39.53 1.55
CA PRO A 12 32.52 40.75 1.77
C PRO A 12 33.99 40.57 1.33
N PRO A 13 34.65 41.64 0.84
CA PRO A 13 36.06 41.59 0.46
C PRO A 13 36.96 41.38 1.68
N PRO A 14 38.15 40.77 1.52
CA PRO A 14 39.04 40.45 2.63
C PRO A 14 39.55 41.70 3.34
N ALA A 15 39.60 41.62 4.67
CA ALA A 15 40.04 42.68 5.56
C ALA A 15 41.49 43.11 5.26
N GLY A 16 41.69 44.42 5.08
CA GLY A 16 42.99 45.04 4.87
C GLY A 16 43.88 44.92 6.10
N GLY A 17 44.98 44.18 5.95
CA GLY A 17 46.11 44.23 6.88
C GLY A 17 46.90 45.53 6.67
N SER A 18 46.76 46.46 7.61
CA SER A 18 47.64 47.62 7.74
C SER A 18 48.90 47.20 8.50
N SER A 19 50.04 47.21 7.82
CA SER A 19 51.34 47.34 8.49
C SER A 19 52.31 48.11 7.57
N GLY A 20 52.53 49.36 7.94
CA GLY A 20 53.84 49.99 7.86
C GLY A 20 54.32 50.54 6.52
N GLY A 21 54.17 51.86 6.37
CA GLY A 21 55.28 52.69 5.88
C GLY A 21 55.17 53.23 4.46
N GLY A 22 55.14 54.56 4.37
CA GLY A 22 55.70 55.28 3.24
C GLY A 22 54.69 55.83 2.25
N ASP A 23 54.22 57.04 2.55
CA ASP A 23 53.71 57.99 1.58
C ASP A 23 54.80 58.29 0.53
N LYS A 24 54.64 57.76 -0.69
CA LYS A 24 55.23 58.28 -1.92
C LYS A 24 54.26 58.01 -3.08
N PRO A 25 54.03 58.96 -4.00
CA PRO A 25 53.41 58.63 -5.26
C PRO A 25 54.31 57.58 -5.92
N LYS A 26 53.78 56.38 -6.21
CA LYS A 26 54.50 55.40 -7.02
C LYS A 26 54.70 56.01 -8.41
N ASP A 27 55.85 56.63 -8.62
CA ASP A 27 56.32 57.04 -9.92
C ASP A 27 56.25 55.82 -10.83
N LYS A 28 55.50 55.93 -11.94
CA LYS A 28 55.25 54.84 -12.91
C LYS A 28 56.52 54.26 -13.55
N TRP A 29 57.68 54.79 -13.16
CA TRP A 29 59.02 54.49 -13.65
C TRP A 29 59.87 53.71 -12.63
N SER A 30 59.44 53.52 -11.38
CA SER A 30 60.26 52.84 -10.37
C SER A 30 60.46 51.33 -10.63
N ASN A 31 59.63 50.75 -11.51
CA ASN A 31 59.74 49.35 -11.96
C ASN A 31 60.30 49.23 -13.38
N PHE A 32 60.79 50.34 -13.95
CA PHE A 32 61.38 50.36 -15.28
C PHE A 32 62.83 49.89 -15.19
N ASP A 33 63.13 48.74 -15.77
CA ASP A 33 64.50 48.24 -15.89
C ASP A 33 65.14 48.80 -17.17
N PRO A 34 66.06 49.78 -17.08
CA PRO A 34 66.70 50.39 -18.24
C PRO A 34 67.64 49.40 -18.97
N THR A 35 68.06 48.31 -18.31
CA THR A 35 69.06 47.38 -18.88
C THR A 35 68.51 46.60 -20.07
N GLY A 36 67.22 46.25 -20.05
CA GLY A 36 66.57 45.55 -21.16
C GLY A 36 66.44 46.44 -22.41
N LEU A 37 66.16 47.72 -22.20
CA LEU A 37 66.03 48.69 -23.30
C LEU A 37 67.38 49.13 -23.84
N GLU A 38 68.39 49.29 -22.99
CA GLU A 38 69.77 49.55 -23.42
C GLU A 38 70.31 48.38 -24.26
N ARG A 39 70.04 47.14 -23.85
CA ARG A 39 70.40 45.93 -24.59
C ARG A 39 69.68 45.84 -25.94
N ALA A 40 68.38 46.14 -25.97
CA ALA A 40 67.61 46.18 -27.22
C ALA A 40 68.14 47.28 -28.17
N ALA A 41 68.51 48.45 -27.65
CA ALA A 41 69.05 49.56 -28.43
C ALA A 41 70.47 49.28 -28.97
N GLN A 42 71.34 48.64 -28.17
CA GLN A 42 72.65 48.18 -28.63
C GLN A 42 72.51 47.09 -29.70
N ALA A 43 71.65 46.10 -29.48
CA ALA A 43 71.35 45.06 -30.48
C ALA A 43 70.78 45.63 -31.78
N ALA A 44 69.90 46.63 -31.71
CA ALA A 44 69.38 47.31 -32.90
C ALA A 44 70.46 48.06 -33.69
N LYS A 45 71.38 48.76 -33.01
CA LYS A 45 72.53 49.42 -33.66
C LYS A 45 73.52 48.44 -34.27
N GLU A 46 73.74 47.29 -33.64
CA GLU A 46 74.59 46.22 -34.18
C GLU A 46 73.95 45.52 -35.38
N LEU A 47 72.63 45.33 -35.34
CA LEU A 47 71.86 44.79 -36.45
C LEU A 47 71.91 45.71 -37.68
N ASP A 48 71.81 47.03 -37.51
CA ASP A 48 71.83 48.00 -38.61
C ASP A 48 73.21 48.12 -39.30
N LYS A 49 74.29 47.80 -38.57
CA LYS A 49 75.66 47.74 -39.14
C LYS A 49 75.93 46.45 -39.92
N SER A 50 75.08 45.43 -39.79
CA SER A 50 75.22 44.14 -40.46
C SER A 50 74.73 44.20 -41.91
N ARG A 51 75.40 43.45 -42.80
CA ARG A 51 75.03 43.34 -44.22
C ARG A 51 73.66 42.65 -44.44
N HIS A 52 73.22 41.84 -43.47
CA HIS A 52 72.00 41.02 -43.52
C HIS A 52 70.89 41.54 -42.60
N ALA A 53 70.97 42.81 -42.17
CA ALA A 53 70.00 43.43 -41.26
C ALA A 53 68.54 43.24 -41.71
N LYS A 54 68.28 43.37 -43.02
CA LYS A 54 66.94 43.22 -43.62
C LYS A 54 66.41 41.79 -43.51
N GLU A 55 67.24 40.80 -43.83
CA GLU A 55 66.88 39.37 -43.77
C GLU A 55 66.61 38.95 -42.32
N ALA A 56 67.39 39.45 -41.36
CA ALA A 56 67.17 39.19 -39.94
C ALA A 56 65.88 39.84 -39.40
N LEU A 57 65.54 41.06 -39.84
CA LEU A 57 64.27 41.70 -39.50
C LEU A 57 63.06 40.98 -40.12
N ASP A 58 63.19 40.49 -41.35
CA ASP A 58 62.12 39.72 -42.00
C ASP A 58 61.94 38.34 -41.34
N LEU A 59 63.02 37.68 -40.91
CA LEU A 59 62.95 36.46 -40.10
C LEU A 59 62.28 36.70 -38.75
N ALA A 60 62.65 37.79 -38.04
CA ALA A 60 62.00 38.16 -36.79
C ALA A 60 60.49 38.46 -37.00
N ARG A 61 60.14 39.18 -38.08
CA ARG A 61 58.74 39.42 -38.45
C ARG A 61 57.99 38.12 -38.72
N MET A 62 58.60 37.17 -39.44
CA MET A 62 58.00 35.85 -39.69
C MET A 62 57.83 35.05 -38.40
N GLN A 63 58.80 35.07 -37.48
CA GLN A 63 58.71 34.39 -36.18
C GLN A 63 57.62 34.98 -35.27
N GLU A 64 57.44 36.31 -35.28
CA GLU A 64 56.34 36.96 -34.57
C GLU A 64 54.98 36.63 -35.21
N GLN A 65 54.91 36.57 -36.54
CA GLN A 65 53.70 36.13 -37.24
C GLN A 65 53.34 34.67 -36.92
N THR A 66 54.32 33.76 -36.89
CA THR A 66 54.07 32.36 -36.49
C THR A 66 53.64 32.28 -35.03
N SER A 67 54.29 33.03 -34.14
CA SER A 67 53.91 33.10 -32.73
C SER A 67 52.48 33.61 -32.56
N HIS A 68 52.08 34.64 -33.31
CA HIS A 68 50.72 35.16 -33.30
C HIS A 68 49.70 34.11 -33.77
N LEU A 69 50.00 33.37 -34.83
CA LEU A 69 49.14 32.28 -35.33
C LEU A 69 49.02 31.13 -34.32
N GLU A 70 50.08 30.77 -33.62
CA GLU A 70 50.05 29.77 -32.54
C GLU A 70 49.21 30.22 -31.35
N TYR A 71 49.28 31.50 -30.96
CA TYR A 71 48.39 32.03 -29.93
C TYR A 71 46.94 32.01 -30.40
N GLN A 72 46.69 32.38 -31.66
CA GLN A 72 45.35 32.33 -32.23
C GLN A 72 44.79 30.90 -32.30
N SER A 73 45.63 29.90 -32.63
CA SER A 73 45.22 28.49 -32.64
C SER A 73 44.88 28.02 -31.22
N LYS A 74 45.71 28.34 -30.23
CA LYS A 74 45.45 28.03 -28.81
C LYS A 74 44.16 28.66 -28.31
N ILE A 75 43.90 29.92 -28.65
CA ILE A 75 42.65 30.60 -28.28
C ILE A 75 41.44 29.84 -28.85
N LYS A 76 41.48 29.46 -30.13
CA LYS A 76 40.40 28.69 -30.76
C LYS A 76 40.23 27.30 -30.14
N GLU A 77 41.33 26.64 -29.76
CA GLU A 77 41.27 25.36 -29.05
C GLU A 77 40.62 25.49 -27.67
N TYR A 78 40.95 26.55 -26.91
CA TYR A 78 40.30 26.82 -25.64
C TYR A 78 38.82 27.18 -25.80
N GLU A 79 38.47 27.98 -26.82
CA GLU A 79 37.07 28.29 -27.14
C GLU A 79 36.28 27.02 -27.46
N ALA A 80 36.84 26.13 -28.29
CA ALA A 80 36.23 24.84 -28.59
C ALA A 80 36.09 23.96 -27.34
N ALA A 81 37.11 23.91 -26.48
CA ALA A 81 37.05 23.16 -25.22
C ALA A 81 35.96 23.69 -24.27
N VAL A 82 35.83 25.02 -24.17
CA VAL A 82 34.77 25.67 -23.36
C VAL A 82 33.39 25.37 -23.95
N GLU A 83 33.25 25.36 -25.27
CA GLU A 83 31.98 25.02 -25.93
C GLU A 83 31.60 23.55 -25.69
N GLN A 84 32.56 22.62 -25.75
CA GLN A 84 32.34 21.21 -25.39
C GLN A 84 31.89 21.06 -23.93
N LEU A 85 32.58 21.72 -22.99
CA LEU A 85 32.20 21.67 -21.56
C LEU A 85 30.79 22.23 -21.32
N LYS A 86 30.41 23.30 -22.01
CA LYS A 86 29.03 23.82 -21.96
C LYS A 86 28.03 22.81 -22.51
N GLY A 87 28.35 22.16 -23.63
CA GLY A 87 27.53 21.09 -24.22
C GLY A 87 27.32 19.92 -23.25
N ASP A 88 28.38 19.46 -22.60
CA ASP A 88 28.33 18.38 -21.61
C ASP A 88 27.54 18.79 -20.37
N GLN A 89 27.73 20.02 -19.87
CA GLN A 89 26.95 20.53 -18.74
C GLN A 89 25.45 20.54 -19.05
N ILE A 90 25.05 20.97 -20.26
CA ILE A 90 23.64 20.96 -20.69
C ILE A 90 23.12 19.53 -20.77
N ARG A 91 23.91 18.58 -21.30
CA ARG A 91 23.53 17.17 -21.37
C ARG A 91 23.34 16.57 -19.98
N THR A 92 24.29 16.78 -19.07
CA THR A 92 24.19 16.28 -17.69
C THR A 92 22.95 16.84 -16.98
N GLN A 93 22.69 18.15 -17.11
CA GLN A 93 21.48 18.75 -16.52
C GLN A 93 20.19 18.21 -17.14
N ALA A 94 20.15 17.99 -18.44
CA ALA A 94 18.99 17.42 -19.12
C ALA A 94 18.74 15.96 -18.68
N GLU A 95 19.80 15.18 -18.48
CA GLU A 95 19.70 13.81 -17.97
C GLU A 95 19.20 13.77 -16.53
N GLU A 96 19.69 14.64 -15.65
CA GLU A 96 19.20 14.75 -14.27
C GLU A 96 17.73 15.17 -14.22
N ARG A 97 17.33 16.17 -15.02
CA ARG A 97 15.92 16.58 -15.14
C ARG A 97 15.04 15.43 -15.66
N ARG A 98 15.53 14.65 -16.62
CA ARG A 98 14.80 13.49 -17.12
C ARG A 98 14.70 12.37 -16.07
N LYS A 99 15.75 12.12 -15.29
CA LYS A 99 15.73 11.14 -14.20
C LYS A 99 14.72 11.54 -13.12
N THR A 100 14.76 12.80 -12.66
CA THR A 100 13.81 13.32 -11.67
C THR A 100 12.37 13.26 -12.17
N LEU A 101 12.09 13.68 -13.41
CA LEU A 101 10.75 13.56 -14.00
C LEU A 101 10.26 12.11 -14.08
N ASN A 102 11.13 11.17 -14.46
CA ASN A 102 10.78 9.75 -14.52
C ASN A 102 10.47 9.17 -13.14
N GLU A 103 11.24 9.55 -12.11
CA GLU A 103 10.99 9.14 -10.74
C GLU A 103 9.69 9.73 -10.20
N GLU A 104 9.42 11.00 -10.49
CA GLU A 104 8.18 11.66 -10.12
C GLU A 104 6.97 11.00 -10.79
N THR A 105 7.06 10.69 -12.09
CA THR A 105 5.97 9.97 -12.78
C THR A 105 5.76 8.57 -12.21
N LYS A 106 6.84 7.83 -11.90
CA LYS A 106 6.73 6.52 -11.22
C LYS A 106 6.05 6.65 -9.86
N GLN A 107 6.45 7.62 -9.05
CA GLN A 107 5.83 7.86 -7.74
C GLN A 107 4.35 8.25 -7.89
N ASN A 108 4.03 9.11 -8.86
CA ASN A 108 2.66 9.54 -9.11
C ASN A 108 1.79 8.37 -9.59
N GLN A 109 2.29 7.54 -10.50
CA GLN A 109 1.61 6.31 -10.93
C GLN A 109 1.39 5.35 -9.76
N ALA A 110 2.41 5.13 -8.92
CA ALA A 110 2.29 4.27 -7.75
C ALA A 110 1.25 4.81 -6.76
N ARG A 111 1.23 6.12 -6.51
CA ARG A 111 0.21 6.79 -5.68
C ARG A 111 -1.19 6.62 -6.27
N ALA A 112 -1.35 6.84 -7.57
CA ALA A 112 -2.64 6.69 -8.26
C ALA A 112 -3.16 5.25 -8.18
N GLN A 113 -2.29 4.25 -8.43
CA GLN A 113 -2.65 2.83 -8.31
C GLN A 113 -3.01 2.44 -6.87
N TYR A 114 -2.28 2.99 -5.88
CA TYR A 114 -2.59 2.73 -4.47
C TYR A 114 -3.96 3.31 -4.08
N GLN A 115 -4.27 4.53 -4.54
CA GLN A 115 -5.58 5.13 -4.32
C GLN A 115 -6.71 4.33 -4.99
N ASP A 116 -6.51 3.83 -6.22
CA ASP A 116 -7.50 2.97 -6.90
C ASP A 116 -7.72 1.66 -6.14
N LYS A 117 -6.64 0.99 -5.71
CA LYS A 117 -6.73 -0.23 -4.88
C LYS A 117 -7.50 0.04 -3.57
N LEU A 118 -7.20 1.15 -2.91
CA LEU A 118 -7.87 1.52 -1.67
C LEU A 118 -9.36 1.84 -1.89
N ALA A 119 -9.70 2.51 -2.99
CA ALA A 119 -11.09 2.76 -3.36
C ALA A 119 -11.86 1.47 -3.63
N ARG A 120 -11.26 0.52 -4.36
CA ARG A 120 -11.83 -0.82 -4.60
C ARG A 120 -12.02 -1.58 -3.30
N GLN A 121 -11.02 -1.61 -2.43
CA GLN A 121 -11.11 -2.28 -1.13
C GLN A 121 -12.24 -1.70 -0.28
N ARG A 122 -12.35 -0.37 -0.17
CA ARG A 122 -13.45 0.26 0.57
C ARG A 122 -14.82 -0.10 -0.02
N TYR A 123 -14.94 -0.14 -1.34
CA TYR A 123 -16.18 -0.51 -2.01
C TYR A 123 -16.54 -1.99 -1.78
N GLU A 124 -15.56 -2.89 -1.88
CA GLU A 124 -15.74 -4.31 -1.58
C GLU A 124 -16.13 -4.53 -0.12
N ASP A 125 -15.48 -3.84 0.82
CA ASP A 125 -15.78 -3.95 2.25
C ASP A 125 -17.19 -3.44 2.55
N GLN A 126 -17.61 -2.33 1.92
CA GLN A 126 -18.97 -1.82 2.03
C GLN A 126 -20.00 -2.82 1.49
N LEU A 127 -19.71 -3.47 0.36
CA LEU A 127 -20.59 -4.48 -0.21
C LEU A 127 -20.66 -5.73 0.67
N ARG A 128 -19.53 -6.22 1.19
CA ARG A 128 -19.50 -7.34 2.13
C ARG A 128 -20.27 -7.01 3.41
N GLN A 129 -20.14 -5.79 3.94
CA GLN A 129 -20.90 -5.35 5.10
C GLN A 129 -22.40 -5.37 4.83
N GLN A 130 -22.83 -4.88 3.65
CA GLN A 130 -24.24 -4.92 3.25
C GLN A 130 -24.75 -6.37 3.11
N GLN A 131 -23.96 -7.26 2.49
CA GLN A 131 -24.29 -8.68 2.36
C GLN A 131 -24.42 -9.35 3.73
N ALA A 132 -23.46 -9.13 4.64
CA ALA A 132 -23.50 -9.69 5.99
C ALA A 132 -24.73 -9.23 6.78
N LEU A 133 -25.12 -7.95 6.66
CA LEU A 133 -26.34 -7.43 7.29
C LEU A 133 -27.60 -8.08 6.71
N ASN A 134 -27.65 -8.27 5.39
CA ASN A 134 -28.77 -8.93 4.73
C ASN A 134 -28.89 -10.40 5.13
N GLU A 135 -27.75 -11.12 5.18
CA GLU A 135 -27.69 -12.50 5.65
C GLU A 135 -28.10 -12.63 7.11
N GLU A 136 -27.63 -11.74 7.99
CA GLU A 136 -28.02 -11.75 9.40
C GLU A 136 -29.53 -11.52 9.56
N ASN A 137 -30.10 -10.58 8.79
CA ASN A 137 -31.52 -10.33 8.79
C ASN A 137 -32.33 -11.53 8.29
N LEU A 138 -31.88 -12.19 7.22
CA LEU A 138 -32.51 -13.41 6.71
C LEU A 138 -32.43 -14.54 7.74
N ARG A 139 -31.25 -14.73 8.35
CA ARG A 139 -31.04 -15.74 9.38
C ARG A 139 -31.95 -15.52 10.58
N LYS A 140 -32.11 -14.28 11.05
CA LYS A 140 -33.07 -13.94 12.12
C LYS A 140 -34.52 -14.25 11.73
N GLN A 141 -34.89 -14.00 10.47
CA GLN A 141 -36.23 -14.37 9.98
C GLN A 141 -36.41 -15.88 9.94
N GLU A 142 -35.43 -16.63 9.43
CA GLU A 142 -35.43 -18.09 9.42
C GLU A 142 -35.49 -18.67 10.83
N GLU A 143 -34.68 -18.17 11.76
CA GLU A 143 -34.70 -18.56 13.17
C GLU A 143 -36.08 -18.28 13.82
N SER A 144 -36.72 -17.15 13.49
CA SER A 144 -38.07 -16.84 13.97
C SER A 144 -39.11 -17.81 13.41
N VAL A 145 -39.05 -18.12 12.12
CA VAL A 145 -39.95 -19.09 11.48
C VAL A 145 -39.72 -20.49 12.08
N GLN A 146 -38.47 -20.92 12.23
CA GLN A 146 -38.13 -22.18 12.86
C GLN A 146 -38.63 -22.27 14.29
N LYS A 147 -38.52 -21.20 15.10
CA LYS A 147 -39.09 -21.16 16.45
C LYS A 147 -40.61 -21.32 16.43
N GLN A 148 -41.29 -20.66 15.50
CA GLN A 148 -42.75 -20.79 15.35
C GLN A 148 -43.15 -22.21 14.93
N GLU A 149 -42.44 -22.81 13.98
CA GLU A 149 -42.67 -24.19 13.57
C GLU A 149 -42.36 -25.18 14.68
N ALA A 150 -41.28 -24.99 15.43
CA ALA A 150 -40.92 -25.82 16.57
C ALA A 150 -41.99 -25.74 17.68
N MET A 151 -42.51 -24.54 17.98
CA MET A 151 -43.62 -24.39 18.92
C MET A 151 -44.89 -25.11 18.43
N ARG A 152 -45.22 -25.01 17.14
CA ARG A 152 -46.37 -25.73 16.57
C ARG A 152 -46.18 -27.24 16.66
N LYS A 153 -45.01 -27.75 16.27
CA LYS A 153 -44.66 -29.17 16.37
C LYS A 153 -44.74 -29.67 17.81
N ALA A 154 -44.12 -28.96 18.75
CA ALA A 154 -44.16 -29.31 20.18
C ALA A 154 -45.59 -29.30 20.74
N THR A 155 -46.43 -28.37 20.30
CA THR A 155 -47.85 -28.33 20.70
C THR A 155 -48.60 -29.55 20.19
N ILE A 156 -48.43 -29.89 18.91
CA ILE A 156 -49.06 -31.07 18.30
C ILE A 156 -48.56 -32.36 18.96
N GLU A 157 -47.26 -32.49 19.18
CA GLU A 157 -46.65 -33.63 19.87
C GLU A 157 -47.22 -33.77 21.28
N HIS A 158 -47.30 -32.67 22.03
CA HIS A 158 -47.88 -32.68 23.38
C HIS A 158 -49.37 -33.08 23.38
N GLU A 159 -50.17 -32.55 22.45
CA GLU A 159 -51.57 -32.93 22.28
C GLU A 159 -51.72 -34.42 21.94
N MET A 160 -50.90 -34.92 21.02
CA MET A 160 -50.89 -36.33 20.63
C MET A 160 -50.47 -37.23 21.79
N GLU A 161 -49.46 -36.84 22.57
CA GLU A 161 -49.04 -37.55 23.78
C GLU A 161 -50.15 -37.60 24.83
N LEU A 162 -50.85 -36.48 25.06
CA LEU A 162 -51.96 -36.42 26.01
C LEU A 162 -53.14 -37.30 25.56
N ARG A 163 -53.45 -37.30 24.25
CA ARG A 163 -54.44 -38.21 23.67
C ARG A 163 -54.03 -39.66 23.83
N HIS A 164 -52.78 -40.00 23.51
CA HIS A 164 -52.25 -41.35 23.66
C HIS A 164 -52.28 -41.82 25.12
N LYS A 165 -51.88 -40.96 26.08
CA LYS A 165 -51.98 -41.24 27.52
C LYS A 165 -53.44 -41.46 27.95
N ASN A 166 -54.37 -40.65 27.48
CA ASN A 166 -55.80 -40.84 27.76
C ASN A 166 -56.33 -42.16 27.18
N GLU A 167 -55.97 -42.48 25.93
CA GLU A 167 -56.33 -43.73 25.26
C GLU A 167 -55.83 -44.94 26.06
N LEU A 168 -54.56 -44.93 26.48
CA LEU A 168 -53.96 -45.98 27.30
C LEU A 168 -54.67 -46.12 28.65
N LEU A 169 -54.93 -45.02 29.36
CA LEU A 169 -55.65 -45.05 30.64
C LEU A 169 -57.06 -45.60 30.49
N ARG A 170 -57.75 -45.25 29.40
CA ARG A 170 -59.09 -45.77 29.09
C ARG A 170 -59.06 -47.27 28.82
N ILE A 171 -58.12 -47.74 27.98
CA ILE A 171 -57.94 -49.16 27.69
C ILE A 171 -57.58 -49.93 28.97
N GLU A 172 -56.69 -49.39 29.81
CA GLU A 172 -56.30 -50.03 31.06
C GLU A 172 -57.48 -50.12 32.04
N ALA A 173 -58.28 -49.05 32.15
CA ALA A 173 -59.50 -49.04 32.97
C ALA A 173 -60.54 -50.05 32.46
N GLU A 174 -60.76 -50.11 31.13
CA GLU A 174 -61.67 -51.05 30.50
C GLU A 174 -61.20 -52.50 30.68
N ALA A 175 -59.91 -52.78 30.49
CA ALA A 175 -59.31 -54.09 30.71
C ALA A 175 -59.43 -54.53 32.17
N LYS A 176 -59.18 -53.61 33.13
CA LYS A 176 -59.37 -53.87 34.57
C LYS A 176 -60.83 -54.15 34.92
N ALA A 177 -61.76 -53.38 34.35
CA ALA A 177 -63.20 -53.59 34.58
C ALA A 177 -63.66 -54.94 34.00
N ARG A 178 -63.28 -55.25 32.76
CA ARG A 178 -63.53 -56.56 32.14
C ARG A 178 -62.96 -57.70 32.97
N GLY A 179 -61.72 -57.57 33.45
CA GLY A 179 -61.09 -58.56 34.32
C GLY A 179 -61.83 -58.78 35.65
N ARG A 180 -62.52 -57.77 36.21
CA ARG A 180 -63.40 -57.95 37.39
C ARG A 180 -64.68 -58.68 37.03
N VAL A 181 -65.34 -58.25 35.97
CA VAL A 181 -66.57 -58.87 35.46
C VAL A 181 -66.33 -60.35 35.11
N GLU A 182 -65.22 -60.67 34.45
CA GLU A 182 -64.85 -62.05 34.13
C GLU A 182 -64.62 -62.92 35.38
N ARG A 183 -64.03 -62.35 36.45
CA ARG A 183 -63.86 -63.07 37.73
C ARG A 183 -65.20 -63.32 38.41
N GLU A 184 -66.02 -62.28 38.55
CA GLU A 184 -67.36 -62.40 39.13
C GLU A 184 -68.22 -63.39 38.35
N ASN A 185 -68.19 -63.34 37.02
CA ASN A 185 -68.86 -64.30 36.16
C ASN A 185 -68.31 -65.72 36.34
N ALA A 186 -66.99 -65.90 36.44
CA ALA A 186 -66.40 -67.21 36.69
C ALA A 186 -66.83 -67.78 38.05
N ASP A 187 -66.95 -66.93 39.09
CA ASP A 187 -67.43 -67.33 40.40
C ASP A 187 -68.92 -67.70 40.37
N ILE A 188 -69.77 -66.89 39.71
CA ILE A 188 -71.19 -67.22 39.49
C ILE A 188 -71.33 -68.54 38.72
N ILE A 189 -70.54 -68.75 37.65
CA ILE A 189 -70.58 -69.99 36.87
C ILE A 189 -70.18 -71.19 37.74
N ARG A 190 -69.13 -71.07 38.57
CA ARG A 190 -68.73 -72.12 39.51
C ARG A 190 -69.84 -72.42 40.52
N GLU A 191 -70.49 -71.40 41.06
CA GLU A 191 -71.62 -71.55 41.97
C GLU A 191 -72.81 -72.23 41.29
N GLN A 192 -73.17 -71.82 40.07
CA GLN A 192 -74.20 -72.48 39.27
C GLN A 192 -73.87 -73.94 38.98
N ILE A 193 -72.62 -74.27 38.66
CA ILE A 193 -72.19 -75.67 38.46
C ILE A 193 -72.33 -76.46 39.77
N ARG A 194 -71.94 -75.89 40.91
CA ARG A 194 -72.12 -76.53 42.23
C ARG A 194 -73.60 -76.76 42.55
N LEU A 195 -74.45 -75.75 42.34
CA LEU A 195 -75.89 -75.84 42.58
C LEU A 195 -76.53 -76.88 41.64
N LYS A 196 -76.27 -76.82 40.33
CA LYS A 196 -76.76 -77.82 39.37
C LYS A 196 -76.29 -79.23 39.71
N ALA A 197 -75.06 -79.40 40.16
CA ALA A 197 -74.56 -80.70 40.59
C ALA A 197 -75.23 -81.19 41.88
N ALA A 198 -75.55 -80.30 42.83
CA ALA A 198 -76.29 -80.62 44.04
C ALA A 198 -77.75 -80.98 43.72
N GLU A 199 -78.43 -80.18 42.89
CA GLU A 199 -79.77 -80.44 42.37
C GLU A 199 -79.80 -81.80 41.67
N HIS A 200 -78.91 -82.05 40.70
CA HIS A 200 -78.83 -83.34 39.99
C HIS A 200 -78.59 -84.53 40.94
N ARG A 201 -77.75 -84.38 41.96
CA ARG A 201 -77.57 -85.43 42.99
C ARG A 201 -78.87 -85.68 43.75
N GLN A 202 -79.56 -84.63 44.14
CA GLN A 202 -80.85 -84.74 44.81
C GLN A 202 -81.90 -85.41 43.90
N THR A 203 -81.98 -85.02 42.63
CA THR A 203 -82.92 -85.64 41.67
C THR A 203 -82.64 -87.13 41.47
N VAL A 204 -81.37 -87.53 41.38
CA VAL A 204 -80.99 -88.95 41.27
C VAL A 204 -81.37 -89.71 42.55
N LEU A 205 -81.11 -89.15 43.73
CA LEU A 205 -81.48 -89.78 45.01
C LEU A 205 -83.01 -89.91 45.18
N GLU A 206 -83.76 -88.90 44.75
CA GLU A 206 -85.24 -88.94 44.74
C GLU A 206 -85.78 -89.98 43.74
N SER A 207 -85.07 -90.24 42.63
CA SER A 207 -85.47 -91.26 41.64
C SER A 207 -85.18 -92.71 42.05
N ILE A 208 -84.47 -92.94 43.16
CA ILE A 208 -84.13 -94.27 43.70
C ILE A 208 -85.05 -94.65 44.90
N LYS A 209 -85.97 -93.76 45.28
CA LYS A 209 -86.98 -94.00 46.34
C LYS A 209 -88.29 -94.53 45.77
#